data_AF-A0A0J7JUP1-F1
#
_entry.id   AF-A0A0J7JUP1-F1
#
_cell.length_a   1.000
_cell.length_b   1.000
_cell.length_c   1.000
_cell.angle_alpha   90.00
_cell.angle_beta   90.00
_cell.angle_gamma   90.00
#
_symmetry.space_group_name_H-M   'P 1'
#
loop_
_entity.id
_entity.type
_entity.pdbx_description
1 polymer ?
#
loop_
_entity_poly.entity_id
_entity_poly.type
_entity_poly.pdbx_seq_one_letter_code
_entity_poly.pdbx_strand_id
1 'polypeptide(L)'
;MIPTNILPEDDDEEEHMTARDIYKELKLRGYQYSGWFRGLKSASISGNKGHIAWESNWVTFMDTMLQLHILGYDTRDLYVPTSIQKLVINPALHTSKLLDVVTEKNKRMFLIN
;
A
#
# COMPACT_ATOMS: atom_id res chain seq x y z
N MET A 1 -8.59 13.02 -19.44
CA MET A 1 -8.15 11.72 -18.88
C MET A 1 -6.66 11.80 -18.64
N ILE A 2 -6.18 11.46 -17.44
CA ILE A 2 -4.74 11.25 -17.24
C ILE A 2 -4.40 9.91 -17.88
N PRO A 3 -3.38 9.84 -18.75
CA PRO A 3 -2.98 8.58 -19.39
C PRO A 3 -2.56 7.56 -18.32
N THR A 4 -3.06 6.32 -18.38
CA THR A 4 -2.74 5.23 -17.42
C THR A 4 -1.33 4.66 -17.59
N ASN A 5 -0.63 5.06 -18.64
CA ASN A 5 0.78 4.79 -18.96
C ASN A 5 1.79 5.50 -18.02
N ILE A 6 1.36 5.85 -16.80
CA ILE A 6 2.23 6.34 -15.71
C ILE A 6 2.39 5.25 -14.63
N LEU A 7 1.58 4.18 -14.68
CA LEU A 7 1.78 3.04 -13.79
C LEU A 7 3.10 2.34 -14.18
N PRO A 8 4.01 2.10 -13.23
CA PRO A 8 5.23 1.35 -13.47
C PRO A 8 4.94 0.01 -14.14
N GLU A 9 5.84 -0.40 -15.03
CA GLU A 9 5.82 -1.75 -15.58
C GLU A 9 5.95 -2.75 -14.44
N ASP A 10 5.22 -3.86 -14.54
CA ASP A 10 5.28 -4.94 -13.56
C ASP A 10 6.69 -5.52 -13.56
N ASP A 11 7.46 -5.30 -12.49
CA ASP A 11 8.86 -5.74 -12.36
C ASP A 11 8.99 -7.21 -11.92
N ASP A 12 7.89 -7.97 -11.95
CA ASP A 12 7.76 -9.37 -11.50
C ASP A 12 8.21 -9.62 -10.04
N GLU A 13 8.48 -8.57 -9.24
CA GLU A 13 8.84 -8.72 -7.83
C GLU A 13 7.69 -9.36 -7.02
N GLU A 14 8.04 -10.37 -6.23
CA GLU A 14 7.09 -11.15 -5.45
C GLU A 14 6.89 -10.58 -4.03
N GLU A 15 5.66 -10.65 -3.53
CA GLU A 15 5.29 -10.13 -2.21
C GLU A 15 5.63 -11.11 -1.09
N HIS A 16 6.91 -11.24 -0.78
CA HIS A 16 7.41 -12.20 0.23
C HIS A 16 7.03 -11.87 1.67
N MET A 17 6.73 -10.60 2.00
CA MET A 17 6.45 -10.20 3.38
C MET A 17 4.98 -10.39 3.72
N THR A 18 4.68 -11.10 4.80
CA THR A 18 3.31 -11.18 5.33
C THR A 18 2.97 -9.94 6.17
N ALA A 19 1.68 -9.68 6.40
CA ALA A 19 1.25 -8.65 7.34
C ALA A 19 1.95 -8.75 8.72
N ARG A 20 2.22 -9.96 9.21
CA ARG A 20 2.93 -10.15 10.48
C ARG A 20 4.35 -9.61 10.40
N ASP A 21 5.05 -9.89 9.30
CA ASP A 21 6.45 -9.50 9.10
C ASP A 21 6.56 -7.99 8.92
N ILE A 22 5.67 -7.40 8.12
CA ILE A 22 5.56 -5.95 7.88
C ILE A 22 5.40 -5.18 9.18
N TYR A 23 4.37 -5.49 9.98
CA TYR A 23 4.13 -4.75 11.22
C TYR A 23 5.10 -5.10 12.34
N LYS A 24 5.83 -6.21 12.23
CA LYS A 24 6.95 -6.49 13.13
C LYS A 24 8.12 -5.55 12.81
N GLU A 25 8.47 -5.40 11.53
CA GLU A 25 9.53 -4.48 11.09
C GLU A 25 9.19 -3.02 11.41
N LEU A 26 7.98 -2.56 11.06
CA LEU A 26 7.53 -1.20 11.42
C LEU A 26 7.55 -0.97 12.94
N LYS A 27 7.20 -1.98 13.75
CA LYS A 27 7.32 -1.88 15.21
C LYS A 27 8.77 -1.74 15.68
N LEU A 28 9.71 -2.44 15.04
CA LEU A 28 11.15 -2.29 15.33
C LEU A 28 11.67 -0.89 14.99
N ARG A 29 11.08 -0.23 13.98
CA ARG A 29 11.38 1.17 13.61
C ARG A 29 10.69 2.22 14.51
N GLY A 30 9.89 1.78 15.48
CA GLY A 30 9.22 2.66 16.46
C GLY A 30 7.75 2.97 16.16
N TYR A 31 7.17 2.46 15.06
CA TYR A 31 5.76 2.65 14.75
C TYR A 31 4.84 1.77 15.60
N GLN A 32 3.71 2.32 16.04
CA GLN A 32 2.73 1.62 16.88
C GLN A 32 1.38 1.46 16.20
N TYR A 33 1.38 1.09 14.91
CA TYR A 33 0.15 0.91 14.14
C TYR A 33 -0.79 -0.15 14.75
N SER A 34 -2.09 0.16 14.74
CA SER A 34 -3.15 -0.70 15.29
C SER A 34 -4.48 -0.52 14.55
N GLY A 35 -5.42 -1.45 14.74
CA GLY A 35 -6.75 -1.40 14.13
C GLY A 35 -6.71 -1.28 12.60
N TRP A 36 -7.50 -0.34 12.06
CA TRP A 36 -7.60 -0.09 10.62
C TRP A 36 -6.31 0.46 9.98
N PHE A 37 -5.38 0.98 10.78
CA PHE A 37 -4.06 1.41 10.28
C PHE A 37 -3.11 0.22 10.05
N ARG A 38 -3.56 -1.02 10.29
CA ARG A 38 -2.86 -2.23 9.86
C ARG A 38 -3.42 -2.77 8.53
N GLY A 39 -3.45 -1.91 7.52
CA GLY A 39 -4.04 -2.16 6.20
C GLY A 39 -3.24 -3.07 5.25
N LEU A 40 -1.89 -3.02 5.28
CA LEU A 40 -1.01 -3.89 4.48
C LEU A 40 -1.25 -5.38 4.79
N LYS A 41 -1.48 -6.16 3.74
CA LYS A 41 -1.67 -7.62 3.80
C LYS A 41 -0.41 -8.38 3.39
N SER A 42 0.30 -7.83 2.42
CA SER A 42 1.56 -8.34 1.92
C SER A 42 2.34 -7.22 1.23
N ALA A 43 3.65 -7.40 1.12
CA ALA A 43 4.55 -6.45 0.48
C ALA A 43 5.76 -7.19 -0.10
N SER A 44 6.35 -6.61 -1.14
CA SER A 44 7.67 -7.03 -1.60
C SER A 44 8.78 -6.55 -0.65
N ILE A 45 9.99 -7.09 -0.80
CA ILE A 45 11.13 -6.75 0.05
C ILE A 45 11.56 -5.30 -0.19
N SER A 46 11.49 -4.83 -1.45
CA SER A 46 11.79 -3.44 -1.80
C SER A 46 10.76 -2.44 -1.25
N GLY A 47 9.56 -2.90 -0.89
CA GLY A 47 8.43 -2.03 -0.54
C GLY A 47 7.79 -1.33 -1.75
N ASN A 48 8.14 -1.72 -2.99
CA ASN A 48 7.52 -1.15 -4.19
C ASN A 48 6.15 -1.74 -4.49
N LYS A 49 5.91 -3.00 -4.10
CA LYS A 49 4.65 -3.71 -4.30
C LYS A 49 4.02 -4.12 -2.98
N GLY A 50 2.69 -4.20 -2.99
CA GLY A 50 1.95 -4.74 -1.87
C GLY A 50 0.44 -4.68 -2.08
N HIS A 51 -0.26 -5.44 -1.25
CA HIS A 51 -1.71 -5.42 -1.18
C HIS A 51 -2.21 -4.68 0.06
N ILE A 52 -3.06 -3.68 -0.17
CA ILE A 52 -3.70 -2.88 0.89
C ILE A 52 -5.18 -3.25 1.01
N ALA A 53 -5.67 -3.44 2.24
CA ALA A 53 -7.10 -3.58 2.50
C ALA A 53 -7.86 -2.27 2.30
N TRP A 54 -9.00 -2.37 1.62
CA TRP A 54 -9.94 -1.27 1.45
C TRP A 54 -11.14 -1.42 2.40
N GLU A 55 -11.22 -0.51 3.38
CA GLU A 55 -12.28 -0.48 4.41
C GLU A 55 -13.22 0.74 4.25
N SER A 56 -13.42 1.20 3.01
CA SER A 56 -14.20 2.42 2.71
C SER A 56 -13.69 3.68 3.43
N ASN A 57 -12.41 3.69 3.79
CA ASN A 57 -11.76 4.77 4.52
C ASN A 57 -10.49 5.20 3.79
N TRP A 58 -10.58 6.35 3.12
CA TRP A 58 -9.47 6.94 2.39
C TRP A 58 -8.29 7.32 3.27
N VAL A 59 -8.53 7.71 4.54
CA VAL A 59 -7.46 8.09 5.46
C VAL A 59 -6.57 6.90 5.76
N THR A 60 -7.15 5.77 6.15
CA THR A 60 -6.38 4.55 6.46
C THR A 60 -5.76 3.96 5.21
N PHE A 61 -6.45 4.04 4.06
CA PHE A 61 -5.91 3.57 2.79
C PHE A 61 -4.66 4.35 2.38
N MET A 62 -4.72 5.68 2.36
CA MET A 62 -3.58 6.52 1.99
C MET A 62 -2.44 6.44 3.02
N ASP A 63 -2.75 6.38 4.32
CA ASP A 63 -1.71 6.16 5.35
C ASP A 63 -0.99 4.83 5.12
N THR A 64 -1.72 3.77 4.76
CA THR A 64 -1.13 2.47 4.44
C THR A 64 -0.24 2.52 3.19
N MET A 65 -0.56 3.36 2.19
CA MET A 65 0.35 3.59 1.04
C MET A 65 1.67 4.23 1.48
N LEU A 66 1.61 5.18 2.43
CA LEU A 66 2.81 5.81 3.00
C LEU A 66 3.61 4.82 3.85
N GLN A 67 2.93 3.93 4.58
CA GLN A 67 3.60 2.84 5.31
C GLN A 67 4.40 1.93 4.38
N LEU A 68 3.85 1.59 3.22
CA LEU A 68 4.53 0.77 2.20
C LEU A 68 5.79 1.49 1.69
N HIS A 69 5.69 2.78 1.39
CA HIS A 69 6.84 3.59 0.98
C HIS A 69 7.93 3.65 2.07
N ILE A 70 7.54 3.83 3.34
CA ILE A 70 8.45 3.84 4.50
C ILE A 70 9.13 2.49 4.68
N LEU A 71 8.40 1.38 4.45
CA LEU A 71 8.93 0.02 4.59
C LEU A 71 10.14 -0.21 3.69
N GLY A 72 10.13 0.37 2.49
CA GLY A 72 11.21 0.27 1.51
C GLY A 72 12.51 1.02 1.87
N TYR A 73 12.53 1.84 2.92
CA TYR A 73 13.78 2.39 3.42
C TYR A 73 14.65 1.31 4.06
N ASP A 74 15.94 1.30 3.71
CA ASP A 74 16.96 0.36 4.20
C ASP A 74 17.42 0.66 5.65
N THR A 75 17.05 1.81 6.20
CA THR A 75 17.33 2.19 7.59
C THR A 75 16.18 1.80 8.52
N ARG A 76 16.52 1.59 9.79
CA ARG A 76 15.54 1.29 10.86
C ARG A 76 15.08 2.52 11.66
N ASP A 77 15.27 3.70 11.08
CA ASP A 77 14.86 4.95 11.73
C ASP A 77 13.35 5.17 11.60
N LEU A 78 12.82 6.00 12.52
CA LEU A 78 11.44 6.45 12.47
C LEU A 78 11.33 7.64 11.51
N TYR A 79 10.66 7.45 10.38
CA TYR A 79 10.35 8.50 9.41
C TYR A 79 8.91 8.99 9.53
N VAL A 80 8.72 10.29 9.30
CA VAL A 80 7.41 10.88 9.10
C VAL A 80 7.36 11.54 7.74
N PRO A 81 6.30 11.35 6.93
CA PRO A 81 6.16 12.05 5.67
C PRO A 81 6.13 13.57 5.90
N THR A 82 7.05 14.31 5.29
CA THR A 82 7.16 15.77 5.47
C THR A 82 6.57 16.55 4.30
N SER A 83 6.58 15.97 3.10
CA SER A 83 6.04 16.61 1.90
C SER A 83 5.58 15.57 0.88
N ILE A 84 4.59 15.93 0.09
CA ILE A 84 4.14 15.18 -1.09
C ILE A 84 4.11 16.17 -2.24
N GLN A 85 4.92 15.91 -3.27
CA GLN A 85 5.03 16.82 -4.41
C GLN A 85 3.73 16.88 -5.23
N LYS A 86 3.06 15.73 -5.39
CA LYS A 86 1.82 15.61 -6.15
C LYS A 86 1.03 14.40 -5.66
N LEU A 87 -0.26 14.59 -5.42
CA LEU A 87 -1.20 13.53 -5.12
C LEU A 87 -2.36 13.62 -6.12
N VAL A 88 -2.65 12.51 -6.79
CA VAL A 88 -3.79 12.42 -7.72
C VAL A 88 -4.68 11.29 -7.26
N ILE A 89 -5.94 11.62 -6.97
CA ILE A 89 -6.94 10.64 -6.55
C ILE A 89 -8.03 10.63 -7.61
N ASN A 90 -8.34 9.45 -8.15
CA ASN A 90 -9.47 9.24 -9.04
C ASN A 90 -10.46 8.26 -8.39
N PRO A 91 -11.45 8.76 -7.62
CA PRO A 91 -12.39 7.90 -6.91
C PRO A 91 -13.22 7.01 -7.83
N ALA A 92 -13.63 7.52 -9.00
CA ALA A 92 -14.43 6.75 -9.96
C ALA A 92 -13.66 5.54 -10.51
N LEU A 93 -12.38 5.74 -10.86
CA LEU A 93 -11.52 4.64 -11.29
C LEU A 93 -11.26 3.65 -10.16
N HIS A 94 -11.00 4.13 -8.94
CA HIS A 94 -10.80 3.29 -7.76
C HIS A 94 -12.01 2.40 -7.49
N THR A 95 -13.23 2.95 -7.54
CA THR A 95 -14.47 2.17 -7.40
C THR A 95 -14.65 1.16 -8.52
N SER A 96 -14.37 1.54 -9.78
CA SER A 96 -14.44 0.59 -10.91
C SER A 96 -13.53 -0.61 -10.69
N LYS A 97 -12.27 -0.37 -10.27
CA LYS A 97 -11.31 -1.45 -10.00
C LYS A 97 -11.73 -2.35 -8.84
N LEU A 98 -12.39 -1.81 -7.81
CA LEU A 98 -12.95 -2.65 -6.74
C LEU A 98 -14.03 -3.59 -7.24
N LEU A 99 -14.88 -3.13 -8.16
CA LEU A 99 -15.94 -3.96 -8.72
C LEU A 99 -15.36 -5.10 -9.56
N ASP A 100 -14.34 -4.80 -10.38
CA ASP A 100 -13.63 -5.80 -11.20
C ASP A 100 -12.98 -6.89 -10.32
N VAL A 101 -12.39 -6.50 -9.20
CA VAL A 101 -11.73 -7.41 -8.24
C VAL A 101 -12.73 -8.28 -7.48
N VAL A 102 -13.95 -7.80 -7.21
CA VAL A 102 -14.99 -8.58 -6.48
C VAL A 102 -15.56 -9.72 -7.34
N THR A 103 -15.46 -9.64 -8.67
CA THR A 103 -15.86 -10.72 -9.60
C THR A 103 -14.89 -11.90 -9.64
N GLU A 104 -13.66 -11.75 -9.14
CA GLU A 104 -12.69 -12.82 -8.89
C GLU A 104 -12.80 -13.22 -7.39
N LYS A 105 -13.15 -14.48 -7.10
CA LYS A 105 -13.48 -14.91 -5.72
C LYS A 105 -12.35 -14.59 -4.71
N ASN A 106 -12.71 -13.75 -3.73
CA ASN A 106 -12.09 -13.57 -2.40
C ASN A 106 -10.76 -12.80 -2.27
N LYS A 107 -10.70 -11.54 -2.69
CA LYS A 107 -9.90 -10.51 -1.98
C LYS A 107 -10.12 -9.10 -2.57
N ARG A 108 -10.73 -8.19 -1.81
CA ARG A 108 -10.78 -6.74 -2.12
C ARG A 108 -9.38 -6.15 -1.94
N MET A 109 -8.52 -6.24 -2.94
CA MET A 109 -7.15 -5.75 -2.86
C MET A 109 -6.83 -4.82 -4.02
N PHE A 110 -5.94 -3.86 -3.76
CA PHE A 110 -5.29 -3.05 -4.78
C PHE A 110 -3.83 -3.44 -4.86
N LEU A 111 -3.37 -3.71 -6.08
CA LEU A 111 -1.96 -3.71 -6.43
C LEU A 111 -1.51 -2.26 -6.57
N ILE A 112 -0.43 -1.91 -5.88
CA ILE A 112 0.32 -0.68 -6.15
C ILE A 112 1.57 -1.16 -6.87
N ASN A 113 1.63 -0.84 -8.17
CA ASN A 113 2.86 -0.83 -8.94
C ASN A 113 3.35 0.61 -8.97
#